data_AF-A0A2A8UPM8-F1
#
_entry.id   AF-A0A2A8UPM8-F1
#
_cell.length_a   1.000
_cell.length_b   1.000
_cell.length_c   1.000
_cell.angle_alpha   90.00
_cell.angle_beta   90.00
_cell.angle_gamma   90.00
#
_symmetry.space_group_name_H-M   'P 1'
#
loop_
_entity.id
_entity.type
_entity.pdbx_description
1 polymer ?
#
loop_
_entity_poly.entity_id
_entity_poly.type
_entity_poly.pdbx_seq_one_letter_code
_entity_poly.pdbx_strand_id
1 'polypeptide(L)' 'AHARNEGKKEGIQEGIQEGVQQGKIQMIKGMHELGVPLETIAKSSKLGIDEVERILEQK' A
#
# COMPACT_ATOMS: atom_id res chain seq x y z
N ALA A 1 -26.36 22.36 -3.07
CA ALA A 1 -24.95 22.77 -2.88
C ALA A 1 -24.16 21.80 -1.98
N HIS A 2 -24.74 21.29 -0.88
CA HIS A 2 -24.06 20.39 0.07
C HIS A 2 -23.64 19.03 -0.52
N ALA A 3 -24.54 18.34 -1.22
CA ALA A 3 -24.27 17.00 -1.77
C ALA A 3 -23.05 16.92 -2.72
N ARG A 4 -22.74 18.00 -3.46
CA ARG A 4 -21.59 18.03 -4.40
C ARG A 4 -20.25 18.19 -3.69
N ASN A 5 -20.24 18.82 -2.51
CA ASN A 5 -19.04 18.99 -1.71
C ASN A 5 -18.71 17.72 -0.91
N GLU A 6 -19.72 16.96 -0.50
CA GLU A 6 -19.55 15.69 0.22
C GLU A 6 -18.98 14.62 -0.72
N GLY A 7 -19.62 14.38 -1.88
CA GLY A 7 -19.11 13.39 -2.84
C GLY A 7 -17.70 13.69 -3.37
N LYS A 8 -17.29 14.97 -3.46
CA LYS A 8 -15.92 15.34 -3.82
C LYS A 8 -14.91 15.00 -2.71
N LYS A 9 -15.29 15.20 -1.44
CA LYS A 9 -14.44 14.86 -0.29
C LYS A 9 -14.26 13.36 -0.16
N GLU A 10 -15.33 12.60 -0.34
CA GLU A 10 -15.31 11.14 -0.32
C GLU A 10 -14.41 10.59 -1.43
N GLY A 11 -14.59 11.02 -2.68
CA GLY A 11 -13.74 10.57 -3.79
C GLY A 11 -12.25 10.91 -3.63
N ILE A 12 -11.92 12.07 -3.03
CA ILE A 12 -10.51 12.40 -2.71
C ILE A 12 -9.98 11.47 -1.61
N GLN A 13 -10.78 11.19 -0.58
CA GLN A 13 -10.37 10.32 0.51
C GLN A 13 -10.18 8.87 0.06
N GLU A 14 -11.04 8.37 -0.83
CA GLU A 14 -10.89 7.07 -1.47
C GLU A 14 -9.64 7.01 -2.33
N GLY A 15 -9.43 7.99 -3.22
CA GLY A 15 -8.24 8.04 -4.08
C GLY A 15 -6.92 8.13 -3.29
N ILE A 16 -6.89 8.85 -2.18
CA ILE A 16 -5.73 8.87 -1.28
C ILE A 16 -5.50 7.49 -0.66
N GLN A 17 -6.55 6.81 -0.19
CA GLN A 17 -6.41 5.48 0.40
C GLN A 17 -5.93 4.45 -0.62
N GLU A 18 -6.48 4.45 -1.83
CA GLU A 18 -6.04 3.57 -2.92
C GLU A 18 -4.57 3.84 -3.28
N GLY A 19 -4.18 5.11 -3.45
CA GLY A 19 -2.80 5.49 -3.75
C GLY A 19 -1.81 5.05 -2.67
N VAL A 20 -2.19 5.19 -1.38
CA VAL A 20 -1.35 4.72 -0.26
C VAL A 20 -1.20 3.21 -0.27
N GLN A 21 -2.26 2.46 -0.57
CA GLN A 21 -2.19 0.99 -0.65
C GLN A 21 -1.32 0.53 -1.83
N GLN A 22 -1.53 1.09 -3.01
CA GLN A 22 -0.72 0.79 -4.19
C GLN A 22 0.75 1.14 -4.00
N GLY A 23 1.05 2.30 -3.42
CA GLY A 23 2.42 2.72 -3.13
C GLY A 23 3.15 1.77 -2.17
N LYS A 24 2.46 1.26 -1.14
CA LYS A 24 3.03 0.24 -0.24
C LYS A 24 3.35 -1.05 -0.98
N ILE A 25 2.44 -1.54 -1.83
CA ILE A 25 2.64 -2.77 -2.61
C ILE A 25 3.83 -2.62 -3.55
N GLN A 26 3.92 -1.50 -4.28
CA GLN A 26 5.04 -1.22 -5.18
C GLN A 26 6.38 -1.14 -4.43
N MET A 27 6.40 -0.49 -3.26
CA MET A 27 7.59 -0.44 -2.41
C MET A 27 8.03 -1.84 -1.97
N ILE A 28 7.11 -2.67 -1.49
CA ILE A 28 7.41 -4.03 -1.04
C ILE A 28 7.98 -4.88 -2.19
N LYS A 29 7.32 -4.86 -3.35
CA LYS A 29 7.76 -5.58 -4.56
C LYS A 29 9.15 -5.12 -4.99
N GLY A 30 9.36 -3.81 -5.10
CA GLY A 30 10.66 -3.23 -5.50
C GLY A 30 11.78 -3.54 -4.51
N MET A 31 11.53 -3.48 -3.20
CA MET A 31 12.54 -3.84 -2.19
C MET A 31 12.91 -5.32 -2.29
N HIS A 32 11.92 -6.21 -2.50
CA HIS A 32 12.16 -7.64 -2.67
C HIS A 32 12.97 -7.93 -3.95
N GLU A 33 12.65 -7.27 -5.07
CA GLU A 33 13.41 -7.37 -6.33
C GLU A 33 14.86 -6.89 -6.19
N LEU A 34 15.11 -5.90 -5.32
CA LEU A 34 16.47 -5.44 -4.98
C LEU A 34 17.21 -6.37 -4.01
N GLY A 35 16.62 -7.52 -3.64
CA GLY A 35 17.20 -8.50 -2.72
C GLY A 35 17.20 -8.05 -1.25
N VAL A 36 16.36 -7.08 -0.89
CA VAL A 36 16.22 -6.68 0.51
C VAL A 36 15.55 -7.82 1.29
N PRO A 37 16.08 -8.22 2.46
CA PRO A 37 15.48 -9.29 3.26
C PRO A 37 14.04 -8.98 3.69
N LEU A 38 13.18 -10.00 3.68
CA LEU A 38 11.76 -9.89 4.07
C LEU A 38 11.57 -9.27 5.45
N GLU A 39 12.43 -9.60 6.43
CA GLU A 39 12.40 -9.01 7.77
C GLU A 39 12.58 -7.48 7.74
N THR A 40 13.47 -6.98 6.88
CA THR A 40 13.73 -5.55 6.72
C THR A 40 12.57 -4.86 6.02
N ILE A 41 11.98 -5.50 5.01
CA ILE A 41 10.80 -5.00 4.29
C ILE A 41 9.61 -4.92 5.26
N ALA A 42 9.38 -5.95 6.06
CA ALA A 42 8.33 -6.01 7.08
C ALA A 42 8.47 -4.86 8.09
N LYS A 43 9.67 -4.67 8.66
CA LYS A 43 9.96 -3.56 9.59
C LYS A 43 9.74 -2.19 8.94
N SER A 44 10.19 -2.00 7.71
CA SER A 44 10.05 -0.72 6.98
C SER A 44 8.60 -0.41 6.62
N SER A 45 7.85 -1.44 6.23
CA SER A 45 6.44 -1.35 5.84
C SER A 45 5.48 -1.31 7.04
N LYS A 46 6.00 -1.59 8.24
CA LYS A 46 5.22 -1.81 9.48
C LYS A 46 4.16 -2.91 9.31
N LEU A 47 4.53 -3.97 8.59
CA LEU A 47 3.72 -5.16 8.35
C LEU A 47 4.39 -6.39 8.96
N GLY A 48 3.63 -7.46 9.13
CA GLY A 48 4.19 -8.77 9.43
C GLY A 48 4.87 -9.39 8.21
N ILE A 49 5.78 -10.33 8.44
CA ILE A 49 6.45 -11.08 7.34
C ILE A 49 5.40 -11.83 6.50
N ASP A 50 4.43 -12.50 7.15
CA ASP A 50 3.33 -13.20 6.49
C ASP A 50 2.53 -12.28 5.55
N GLU A 51 2.28 -11.03 5.96
CA GLU A 51 1.56 -10.07 5.12
C GLU A 51 2.42 -9.59 3.93
N VAL A 52 3.72 -9.42 4.14
CA VAL A 52 4.66 -9.10 3.06
C VAL A 52 4.72 -10.25 2.06
N GLU A 53 4.78 -11.51 2.51
CA GLU A 53 4.74 -12.69 1.66
C GLU A 53 3.44 -12.74 0.84
N ARG A 54 2.29 -12.56 1.47
CA ARG A 54 1.00 -12.49 0.75
C ARG A 54 0.98 -11.43 -0.34
N ILE A 55 1.54 -10.25 -0.09
CA ILE A 55 1.62 -9.17 -1.08
C ILE A 55 2.53 -9.55 -2.26
N LEU A 56 3.61 -10.30 -2.00
CA LEU A 56 4.54 -10.78 -3.02
C LEU A 56 3.96 -11.97 -3.82
N GLU A 57 3.13 -12.80 -3.20
CA GLU A 57 2.44 -13.92 -3.84
C GLU A 57 1.26 -13.49 -4.72
N GLN A 58 0.65 -12.32 -4.44
CA GLN A 58 -0.36 -11.72 -5.31
C GLN A 58 0.29 -11.21 -6.62
N LYS A 59 0.29 -12.09 -7.62
CA LYS A 59 0.65 -11.79 -9.02
C LYS A 59 -0.38 -10.89 -9.70
#